data_AF-A0A453DT82-F1
#
_entry.id   AF-A0A453DT82-F1
#
_cell.length_a   1.000
_cell.length_b   1.000
_cell.length_c   1.000
_cell.angle_alpha   90.00
_cell.angle_beta   90.00
_cell.angle_gamma   90.00
#
_symmetry.space_group_name_H-M   'P 1'
#
loop_
_entity.id
_entity.type
_entity.pdbx_description
1 polymer ?
#
loop_
_entity_poly.entity_id
_entity_poly.type
_entity_poly.pdbx_seq_one_letter_code
_entity_poly.pdbx_strand_id
1 'polypeptide(L)'
;ASYENQEGIQLMRFADYFGRAFANVSAAQFPWAKMFKESPMPKMVDVPLSHVPEPVCKTASDWISQRSPDALGEFVLWCIDSIMSELSGPTVGPKGAKKVVQQTPKAQVAIFVVLALTLRRKPDVLINLSPKIVGNSKYLGQEKLPIIAWVINQASQGDLVSGMFSWSHSLFPTVCAKSSGNPQSRDLVLQLLERFLTTPNASKARAMLLNGAVRKGERLVPAGTLDLFMRCTFPVPNARVKVC
;
A
#
# COMPACT_ATOMS: atom_id res chain seq x y z
N ALA A 1 5.36 -26.94 -23.37
CA ALA A 1 4.32 -26.58 -22.38
C ALA A 1 3.85 -25.16 -22.71
N SER A 2 2.55 -24.95 -22.94
CA SER A 2 2.02 -23.63 -23.28
C SER A 2 2.23 -22.66 -22.11
N TYR A 3 2.84 -21.49 -22.38
CA TYR A 3 3.04 -20.42 -21.40
C TYR A 3 1.70 -19.80 -20.90
N GLU A 4 0.57 -20.20 -21.49
CA GLU A 4 -0.79 -19.74 -21.13
C GLU A 4 -1.21 -20.12 -19.71
N ASN A 5 -0.62 -21.17 -19.11
CA ASN A 5 -0.98 -21.62 -17.77
C ASN A 5 0.00 -21.17 -16.67
N GLN A 6 1.00 -20.35 -16.99
CA GLN A 6 2.00 -19.86 -16.01
C GLN A 6 1.74 -18.40 -15.64
N GLU A 7 0.73 -18.17 -14.78
CA GLU A 7 0.31 -16.82 -14.37
C GLU A 7 1.45 -15.97 -13.81
N GLY A 8 2.34 -16.57 -13.02
CA GLY A 8 3.53 -15.87 -12.50
C GLY A 8 4.42 -15.30 -13.62
N ILE A 9 4.67 -16.07 -14.68
CA ILE A 9 5.47 -15.60 -15.82
C ILE A 9 4.73 -14.49 -16.57
N GLN A 10 3.41 -14.62 -16.72
CA GLN A 10 2.60 -13.60 -17.38
C GLN A 10 2.62 -12.26 -16.61
N LEU A 11 2.53 -12.32 -15.28
CA LEU A 11 2.63 -11.14 -14.41
C LEU A 11 4.01 -10.48 -14.48
N MET A 12 5.08 -11.29 -14.57
CA MET A 12 6.43 -10.76 -14.78
C MET A 12 6.58 -10.07 -16.16
N ARG A 13 6.00 -10.65 -17.22
CA ARG A 13 5.97 -10.01 -18.56
C ARG A 13 5.13 -8.74 -18.57
N PHE A 14 4.03 -8.73 -17.83
CA PHE A 14 3.21 -7.53 -17.64
C PHE A 14 4.02 -6.40 -16.98
N ALA A 15 4.77 -6.70 -15.93
CA ALA A 15 5.70 -5.73 -15.34
C ALA A 15 6.81 -5.29 -16.32
N ASP A 16 7.38 -6.19 -17.11
CA ASP A 16 8.40 -5.86 -18.13
C ASP A 16 7.85 -4.93 -19.23
N TYR A 17 6.61 -5.15 -19.67
CA TYR A 17 5.94 -4.30 -20.65
C TYR A 17 5.85 -2.85 -20.15
N PHE A 18 5.35 -2.65 -18.92
CA PHE A 18 5.35 -1.31 -18.31
C PHE A 18 6.79 -0.80 -18.09
N GLY A 19 7.73 -1.68 -17.70
CA GLY A 19 9.14 -1.31 -17.54
C GLY A 19 9.74 -0.70 -18.81
N ARG A 20 9.42 -1.25 -19.98
CA ARG A 20 9.83 -0.71 -21.29
C ARG A 20 9.10 0.59 -21.63
N ALA A 21 7.80 0.65 -21.40
CA ALA A 21 6.99 1.83 -21.67
C ALA A 21 7.43 3.05 -20.83
N PHE A 22 7.87 2.82 -19.59
CA PHE A 22 8.33 3.85 -18.67
C PHE A 22 9.85 4.05 -18.67
N ALA A 23 10.61 3.42 -19.58
CA ALA A 23 12.07 3.43 -19.58
C ALA A 23 12.70 4.84 -19.68
N ASN A 24 11.97 5.80 -20.26
CA ASN A 24 12.42 7.19 -20.40
C ASN A 24 11.97 8.09 -19.24
N VAL A 25 11.23 7.58 -18.25
CA VAL A 25 10.83 8.37 -17.08
C VAL A 25 11.97 8.38 -16.06
N SER A 26 12.46 9.58 -15.78
CA SER A 26 13.53 9.81 -14.81
C SER A 26 12.98 9.94 -13.38
N ALA A 27 13.83 9.70 -12.38
CA ALA A 27 13.49 9.92 -10.97
C ALA A 27 13.16 11.40 -10.66
N ALA A 28 13.63 12.36 -11.47
CA ALA A 28 13.24 13.76 -11.34
C ALA A 28 11.79 14.02 -11.78
N GLN A 29 11.30 13.29 -12.78
CA GLN A 29 9.91 13.35 -13.25
C GLN A 29 8.96 12.58 -12.33
N PHE A 30 9.48 11.63 -11.56
CA PHE A 30 8.72 10.84 -10.60
C PHE A 30 9.51 10.72 -9.28
N PRO A 31 9.47 11.69 -8.36
CA PRO A 31 10.37 11.74 -7.21
C PRO A 31 9.89 10.87 -6.04
N TRP A 32 9.86 9.54 -6.21
CA TRP A 32 9.30 8.60 -5.22
C TRP A 32 9.98 8.68 -3.84
N ALA A 33 11.31 8.82 -3.80
CA ALA A 33 12.05 8.94 -2.53
C ALA A 33 11.63 10.18 -1.72
N LYS A 34 11.28 11.28 -2.41
CA LYS A 34 10.73 12.48 -1.78
C LYS A 34 9.25 12.32 -1.48
N MET A 35 8.51 11.60 -2.32
CA MET A 35 7.08 11.35 -2.11
C MET A 35 6.82 10.70 -0.75
N PHE A 36 7.58 9.67 -0.37
CA PHE A 36 7.40 8.98 0.92
C PHE A 36 7.97 9.72 2.14
N LYS A 37 8.84 10.73 1.93
CA LYS A 37 9.50 11.49 3.01
C LYS A 37 8.90 12.87 3.25
N GLU A 38 8.41 13.52 2.20
CA GLU A 38 8.08 14.95 2.19
C GLU A 38 6.62 15.23 1.76
N SER A 39 5.92 14.27 1.14
CA SER A 39 4.57 14.52 0.61
C SER A 39 3.47 14.04 1.57
N PRO A 40 2.41 14.82 1.77
CA PRO A 40 1.22 14.36 2.47
C PRO A 40 0.59 13.16 1.76
N MET A 41 0.14 12.16 2.53
CA MET A 41 -0.52 10.93 2.05
C MET A 41 -1.58 11.14 0.95
N PRO A 42 -2.42 12.20 0.98
CA PRO A 42 -3.41 12.43 -0.08
C PRO A 42 -2.82 12.64 -1.48
N LYS A 43 -1.65 13.29 -1.60
CA LYS A 43 -1.02 13.54 -2.90
C LYS A 43 -0.38 12.29 -3.49
N MET A 44 -0.03 11.30 -2.65
CA MET A 44 0.75 10.13 -3.06
C MET A 44 -0.06 9.08 -3.81
N VAL A 45 -1.39 9.06 -3.64
CA VAL A 45 -2.24 7.97 -4.14
C VAL A 45 -2.46 8.05 -5.65
N ASP A 46 -2.55 9.27 -6.20
CA ASP A 46 -2.89 9.49 -7.61
C ASP A 46 -1.67 9.60 -8.52
N VAL A 47 -0.51 9.97 -7.95
CA VAL A 47 0.77 10.15 -8.66
C VAL A 47 1.13 8.98 -9.60
N PRO A 48 1.02 7.70 -9.21
CA PRO A 48 1.40 6.60 -10.10
C PRO A 48 0.56 6.48 -11.38
N LEU A 49 -0.71 6.88 -11.33
CA LEU A 49 -1.66 6.67 -12.42
C LEU A 49 -2.07 7.96 -13.13
N SER A 50 -1.70 9.13 -12.60
CA SER A 50 -2.12 10.44 -13.12
C SER A 50 -1.69 10.71 -14.56
N HIS A 51 -0.62 10.05 -15.03
CA HIS A 51 -0.09 10.19 -16.39
C HIS A 51 -0.32 8.95 -17.26
N VAL A 52 -1.04 7.94 -16.76
CA VAL A 52 -1.36 6.73 -17.52
C VAL A 52 -2.70 6.95 -18.23
N PRO A 53 -2.77 6.81 -19.57
CA PRO A 53 -4.04 6.99 -20.29
C PRO A 53 -5.12 6.04 -19.76
N GLU A 54 -6.34 6.54 -19.56
CA GLU A 54 -7.46 5.75 -19.05
C GLU A 54 -7.70 4.44 -19.83
N PRO A 55 -7.61 4.40 -21.18
CA PRO A 55 -7.75 3.14 -21.93
C PRO A 55 -6.70 2.09 -21.55
N VAL A 56 -5.47 2.52 -21.23
CA VAL A 56 -4.38 1.63 -20.78
C VAL A 56 -4.69 1.11 -19.38
N CYS A 57 -5.12 1.99 -18.47
CA CYS A 57 -5.55 1.60 -17.11
C CYS A 57 -6.68 0.58 -17.16
N LYS A 58 -7.70 0.81 -18.01
CA LYS A 58 -8.85 -0.08 -18.17
C LYS A 58 -8.43 -1.44 -18.74
N THR A 59 -7.69 -1.45 -19.84
CA THR A 59 -7.23 -2.71 -20.48
C THR A 59 -6.37 -3.54 -19.54
N ALA A 60 -5.43 -2.90 -18.84
CA ALA A 60 -4.58 -3.56 -17.84
C ALA A 60 -5.41 -4.11 -16.68
N SER A 61 -6.39 -3.33 -16.19
CA SER A 61 -7.30 -3.75 -15.12
C SER A 61 -8.16 -4.95 -15.53
N ASP A 62 -8.69 -4.95 -16.75
CA ASP A 62 -9.49 -6.06 -17.26
C ASP A 62 -8.64 -7.34 -17.40
N TRP A 63 -7.39 -7.21 -17.85
CA TRP A 63 -6.46 -8.34 -17.90
C TRP A 63 -6.08 -8.87 -16.50
N ILE A 64 -5.76 -7.99 -15.56
CA ILE A 64 -5.49 -8.35 -14.14
C ILE A 64 -6.68 -9.08 -13.54
N SER A 65 -7.91 -8.70 -13.91
CA SER A 65 -9.12 -9.28 -13.34
C SER A 65 -9.28 -10.79 -13.58
N GLN A 66 -8.62 -11.29 -14.63
CA GLN A 66 -8.62 -12.69 -15.07
C GLN A 66 -7.57 -13.56 -14.36
N ARG A 67 -6.67 -12.97 -13.55
CA ARG A 67 -5.65 -13.72 -12.81
C ARG A 67 -6.19 -14.26 -11.49
N SER A 68 -5.64 -15.39 -11.04
CA SER A 68 -6.02 -15.96 -9.74
C SER A 68 -5.60 -15.06 -8.57
N PRO A 69 -6.34 -15.08 -7.45
CA PRO A 69 -5.96 -14.33 -6.24
C PRO A 69 -4.58 -14.70 -5.71
N ASP A 70 -4.18 -15.97 -5.84
CA ASP A 70 -2.90 -16.47 -5.34
C ASP A 70 -1.73 -15.91 -6.15
N ALA A 71 -1.80 -15.98 -7.49
CA ALA A 71 -0.77 -15.42 -8.35
C ALA A 71 -0.65 -13.89 -8.20
N LEU A 72 -1.78 -13.20 -8.04
CA LEU A 72 -1.79 -11.76 -7.74
C LEU A 72 -1.20 -11.47 -6.37
N GLY A 73 -1.41 -12.32 -5.38
CA GLY A 73 -0.82 -12.19 -4.04
C GLY A 73 0.70 -12.28 -4.06
N GLU A 74 1.25 -13.28 -4.76
CA GLU A 74 2.70 -13.40 -4.95
C GLU A 74 3.28 -12.21 -5.71
N PHE A 75 2.59 -11.77 -6.76
CA PHE A 75 3.01 -10.61 -7.56
C PHE A 75 2.98 -9.31 -6.76
N VAL A 76 1.95 -9.06 -5.96
CA VAL A 76 1.86 -7.89 -5.08
C VAL A 76 2.99 -7.89 -4.06
N LEU A 77 3.28 -9.02 -3.41
CA LEU A 77 4.42 -9.14 -2.49
C LEU A 77 5.75 -8.86 -3.19
N TRP A 78 5.93 -9.42 -4.40
CA TRP A 78 7.12 -9.17 -5.20
C TRP A 78 7.29 -7.68 -5.55
N CYS A 79 6.21 -6.98 -5.95
CA CYS A 79 6.27 -5.54 -6.19
C CYS A 79 6.63 -4.74 -4.93
N ILE A 80 6.04 -5.08 -3.78
CA ILE A 80 6.34 -4.43 -2.49
C ILE A 80 7.82 -4.64 -2.14
N ASP A 81 8.31 -5.87 -2.26
CA ASP A 81 9.70 -6.21 -2.00
C ASP A 81 10.66 -5.44 -2.93
N SER A 82 10.35 -5.36 -4.22
CA SER A 82 11.15 -4.59 -5.19
C SER A 82 11.22 -3.10 -4.83
N ILE A 83 10.11 -2.50 -4.37
CA ILE A 83 10.08 -1.10 -3.93
C ILE A 83 10.92 -0.91 -2.66
N MET A 84 10.76 -1.80 -1.67
CA MET A 84 11.48 -1.71 -0.40
C MET A 84 12.99 -1.90 -0.54
N SER A 85 13.40 -2.83 -1.41
CA SER A 85 14.83 -3.12 -1.66
C SER A 85 15.56 -1.94 -2.25
N GLU A 86 14.94 -1.13 -3.11
CA GLU A 86 15.61 0.04 -3.67
C GLU A 86 15.63 1.24 -2.70
N LEU A 87 14.54 1.48 -1.97
CA LEU A 87 14.49 2.58 -0.99
C LEU A 87 15.53 2.42 0.13
N SER A 88 15.98 1.20 0.38
CA SER A 88 17.06 0.90 1.34
C SER A 88 18.46 1.26 0.82
N GLY A 89 18.59 1.74 -0.42
CA GLY A 89 19.86 2.06 -1.08
C GLY A 89 20.68 0.82 -1.46
N PRO A 90 21.83 0.98 -2.13
CA PRO A 90 22.73 -0.15 -2.40
C PRO A 90 23.23 -0.71 -1.06
N THR A 91 22.78 -1.90 -0.68
CA THR A 91 23.46 -2.68 0.35
C THR A 91 24.86 -2.99 -0.18
N VAL A 92 25.91 -2.49 0.48
CA VAL A 92 27.28 -2.98 0.28
C VAL A 92 27.35 -4.38 0.90
N GLY A 93 26.80 -5.35 0.17
CA GLY A 93 26.87 -6.77 0.50
C GLY A 93 28.19 -7.38 0.01
N PRO A 94 28.74 -8.39 0.69
CA PRO A 94 30.00 -9.02 0.31
C PRO A 94 29.93 -9.55 -1.13
N LYS A 95 31.01 -9.32 -1.90
CA LYS A 95 31.21 -9.90 -3.24
C LYS A 95 30.92 -11.41 -3.21
N GLY A 96 29.82 -11.87 -3.81
CA GLY A 96 29.63 -13.32 -4.03
C GLY A 96 28.20 -13.85 -4.18
N ALA A 97 27.15 -13.10 -3.85
CA ALA A 97 25.79 -13.60 -4.02
C ALA A 97 25.25 -13.33 -5.44
N LYS A 98 24.73 -14.37 -6.11
CA LYS A 98 24.09 -14.29 -7.43
C LYS A 98 23.13 -13.09 -7.46
N LYS A 99 23.44 -12.09 -8.30
CA LYS A 99 22.56 -10.96 -8.57
C LYS A 99 21.25 -11.49 -9.13
N VAL A 100 20.23 -11.59 -8.28
CA VAL A 100 18.83 -11.48 -8.74
C VAL A 100 18.79 -10.18 -9.53
N VAL A 101 18.39 -10.26 -10.79
CA VAL A 101 18.45 -9.18 -11.80
C VAL A 101 18.15 -7.84 -11.13
N GLN A 102 19.20 -7.05 -10.94
CA GLN A 102 19.12 -5.72 -10.35
C GLN A 102 18.31 -4.88 -11.32
N GLN A 103 17.01 -4.72 -11.06
CA GLN A 103 16.14 -3.87 -11.86
C GLN A 103 16.73 -2.46 -11.85
N THR A 104 17.02 -1.95 -13.04
CA THR A 104 17.51 -0.60 -13.23
C THR A 104 16.49 0.41 -12.66
N PRO A 105 16.91 1.54 -12.07
CA PRO A 105 16.02 2.56 -11.50
C PRO A 105 14.90 3.04 -12.44
N LYS A 106 15.11 2.90 -13.75
CA LYS A 106 14.16 3.27 -14.83
C LYS A 106 12.91 2.39 -14.89
N ALA A 107 12.99 1.13 -14.44
CA ALA A 107 11.84 0.21 -14.43
C ALA A 107 10.96 0.37 -13.18
N GLN A 108 11.29 1.26 -12.24
CA GLN A 108 10.60 1.34 -10.94
C GLN A 108 9.27 2.05 -11.00
N VAL A 109 9.14 3.08 -11.83
CA VAL A 109 7.83 3.74 -12.08
C VAL A 109 6.82 2.69 -12.53
N ALA A 110 7.25 1.76 -13.39
CA ALA A 110 6.43 0.64 -13.79
C ALA A 110 6.00 -0.23 -12.61
N ILE A 111 6.88 -0.54 -11.65
CA ILE A 111 6.51 -1.31 -10.45
C ILE A 111 5.43 -0.60 -9.62
N PHE A 112 5.55 0.72 -9.41
CA PHE A 112 4.51 1.49 -8.72
C PHE A 112 3.18 1.49 -9.49
N VAL A 113 3.23 1.66 -10.82
CA VAL A 113 2.06 1.65 -11.70
C VAL A 113 1.35 0.29 -11.65
N VAL A 114 2.07 -0.82 -11.88
CA VAL A 114 1.46 -2.16 -11.91
C VAL A 114 0.95 -2.59 -10.55
N LEU A 115 1.62 -2.20 -9.46
CA LEU A 115 1.15 -2.43 -8.10
C LEU A 115 -0.14 -1.64 -7.82
N ALA A 116 -0.19 -0.37 -8.19
CA ALA A 116 -1.39 0.46 -8.03
C ALA A 116 -2.57 -0.09 -8.86
N LEU A 117 -2.35 -0.45 -10.13
CA LEU A 117 -3.37 -1.09 -10.98
C LEU A 117 -3.89 -2.39 -10.37
N THR A 118 -2.98 -3.23 -9.85
CA THR A 118 -3.34 -4.52 -9.25
C THR A 118 -4.18 -4.34 -8.00
N LEU A 119 -3.76 -3.48 -7.09
CA LEU A 119 -4.47 -3.23 -5.82
C LEU A 119 -5.82 -2.53 -6.04
N ARG A 120 -5.91 -1.60 -6.99
CA ARG A 120 -7.18 -0.95 -7.35
C ARG A 120 -8.15 -1.93 -8.02
N ARG A 121 -7.66 -2.90 -8.79
CA ARG A 121 -8.51 -3.88 -9.45
C ARG A 121 -8.94 -5.05 -8.56
N LYS A 122 -8.03 -5.54 -7.72
CA LYS A 122 -8.23 -6.73 -6.86
C LYS A 122 -7.79 -6.41 -5.41
N PRO A 123 -8.49 -5.50 -4.72
CA PRO A 123 -8.11 -5.05 -3.39
C PRO A 123 -8.17 -6.16 -2.33
N ASP A 124 -8.98 -7.20 -2.55
CA ASP A 124 -9.09 -8.37 -1.67
C ASP A 124 -7.77 -9.14 -1.51
N VAL A 125 -6.87 -9.06 -2.50
CA VAL A 125 -5.55 -9.68 -2.45
C VAL A 125 -4.77 -9.14 -1.24
N LEU A 126 -4.90 -7.85 -0.95
CA LEU A 126 -4.21 -7.24 0.20
C LEU A 126 -4.70 -7.79 1.53
N ILE A 127 -5.99 -8.07 1.65
CA ILE A 127 -6.57 -8.67 2.86
C ILE A 127 -5.96 -10.05 3.12
N ASN A 128 -5.84 -10.87 2.08
CA ASN A 128 -5.23 -12.20 2.18
C ASN A 128 -3.72 -12.14 2.51
N LEU A 129 -3.04 -11.07 2.07
CA LEU A 129 -1.63 -10.84 2.37
C LEU A 129 -1.38 -10.22 3.73
N SER A 130 -2.40 -9.62 4.37
CA SER A 130 -2.24 -8.86 5.59
C SER A 130 -1.51 -9.61 6.72
N PRO A 131 -1.80 -10.90 7.00
CA PRO A 131 -1.06 -11.66 8.01
C PRO A 131 0.44 -11.78 7.71
N LYS A 132 0.83 -11.89 6.43
CA LYS A 132 2.23 -11.96 5.99
C LYS A 132 2.96 -10.62 6.14
N ILE A 133 2.24 -9.52 5.96
CA ILE A 133 2.79 -8.16 6.06
C ILE A 133 2.90 -7.74 7.53
N VAL A 134 1.83 -7.90 8.29
CA VAL A 134 1.74 -7.41 9.67
C VAL A 134 2.61 -8.22 10.64
N GLY A 135 2.69 -9.53 10.45
CA GLY A 135 3.50 -10.41 11.30
C GLY A 135 5.01 -10.31 11.07
N ASN A 136 5.46 -9.47 10.12
CA ASN A 136 6.83 -9.48 9.64
C ASN A 136 7.46 -8.09 9.72
N SER A 137 8.50 -7.98 10.55
CA SER A 137 9.29 -6.75 10.74
C SER A 137 9.95 -6.27 9.44
N LYS A 138 10.08 -7.14 8.43
CA LYS A 138 10.48 -6.77 7.07
C LYS A 138 9.59 -5.68 6.48
N TYR A 139 8.31 -5.60 6.82
CA TYR A 139 7.38 -4.66 6.19
C TYR A 139 6.99 -3.48 7.09
N LEU A 140 7.04 -3.65 8.41
CA LEU A 140 6.58 -2.64 9.38
C LEU A 140 7.71 -1.83 10.05
N GLY A 141 8.92 -1.84 9.50
CA GLY A 141 9.98 -0.91 9.91
C GLY A 141 9.59 0.55 9.62
N GLN A 142 10.17 1.51 10.36
CA GLN A 142 9.80 2.94 10.25
C GLN A 142 9.87 3.48 8.82
N GLU A 143 10.97 3.23 8.11
CA GLU A 143 11.16 3.67 6.71
C GLU A 143 10.20 2.98 5.72
N LYS A 144 9.60 1.85 6.12
CA LYS A 144 8.78 0.99 5.25
C LYS A 144 7.29 1.21 5.45
N LEU A 145 6.92 1.73 6.62
CA LEU A 145 5.55 2.03 6.98
C LEU A 145 4.85 2.96 5.98
N PRO A 146 5.48 4.03 5.45
CA PRO A 146 4.90 4.85 4.39
C PRO A 146 4.49 4.06 3.13
N ILE A 147 5.27 3.04 2.77
CA ILE A 147 4.99 2.18 1.60
C ILE A 147 3.76 1.32 1.88
N ILE A 148 3.68 0.72 3.07
CA ILE A 148 2.52 -0.09 3.47
C ILE A 148 1.24 0.76 3.57
N ALA A 149 1.34 1.96 4.15
CA ALA A 149 0.23 2.90 4.20
C ALA A 149 -0.24 3.27 2.78
N TRP A 150 0.69 3.52 1.86
CA TRP A 150 0.37 3.79 0.46
C TRP A 150 -0.26 2.58 -0.26
N VAL A 151 0.21 1.35 -0.02
CA VAL A 151 -0.37 0.10 -0.56
C VAL A 151 -1.84 -0.05 -0.11
N ILE A 152 -2.12 0.16 1.17
CA ILE A 152 -3.50 0.14 1.68
C ILE A 152 -4.33 1.26 1.04
N ASN A 153 -3.75 2.44 0.87
CA ASN A 153 -4.41 3.55 0.21
C ASN A 153 -4.77 3.21 -1.25
N GLN A 154 -3.89 2.54 -2.00
CA GLN A 154 -4.20 2.09 -3.36
C GLN A 154 -5.36 1.08 -3.39
N ALA A 155 -5.38 0.11 -2.46
CA ALA A 155 -6.50 -0.83 -2.36
C ALA A 155 -7.83 -0.11 -2.06
N SER A 156 -7.80 0.94 -1.22
CA SER A 156 -8.98 1.74 -0.88
C SER A 156 -9.59 2.50 -2.07
N GLN A 157 -8.77 2.83 -3.08
CA GLN A 157 -9.27 3.47 -4.31
C GLN A 157 -10.07 2.49 -5.19
N GLY A 158 -9.78 1.19 -5.10
CA GLY A 158 -10.55 0.13 -5.76
C GLY A 158 -11.79 -0.26 -4.97
N ASP A 159 -11.60 -0.49 -3.67
CA ASP A 159 -12.68 -0.76 -2.71
C ASP A 159 -12.34 -0.18 -1.34
N LEU A 160 -13.09 0.85 -0.95
CA LEU A 160 -12.94 1.49 0.35
C LEU A 160 -13.09 0.50 1.51
N VAL A 161 -13.94 -0.53 1.39
CA VAL A 161 -14.14 -1.53 2.45
C VAL A 161 -12.84 -2.29 2.69
N SER A 162 -12.18 -2.76 1.64
CA SER A 162 -10.92 -3.48 1.73
C SER A 162 -9.78 -2.63 2.32
N GLY A 163 -9.71 -1.35 1.94
CA GLY A 163 -8.75 -0.40 2.50
C GLY A 163 -8.98 -0.16 4.00
N MET A 164 -10.23 0.14 4.39
CA MET A 164 -10.59 0.33 5.79
C MET A 164 -10.38 -0.93 6.62
N PHE A 165 -10.71 -2.12 6.08
CA PHE A 165 -10.47 -3.39 6.75
C PHE A 165 -8.98 -3.60 7.03
N SER A 166 -8.12 -3.40 6.03
CA SER A 166 -6.66 -3.55 6.16
C SER A 166 -6.07 -2.52 7.13
N TRP A 167 -6.65 -1.32 7.21
CA TRP A 167 -6.28 -0.33 8.20
C TRP A 167 -6.67 -0.75 9.62
N SER A 168 -7.94 -1.11 9.85
CA SER A 168 -8.50 -1.33 11.18
C SER A 168 -8.11 -2.66 11.82
N HIS A 169 -7.95 -3.71 11.02
CA HIS A 169 -7.63 -5.06 11.50
C HIS A 169 -6.14 -5.34 11.56
N SER A 170 -5.32 -4.48 10.96
CA SER A 170 -3.94 -4.85 10.64
C SER A 170 -2.96 -3.71 10.89
N LEU A 171 -3.03 -2.62 10.12
CA LEU A 171 -2.04 -1.55 10.25
C LEU A 171 -2.18 -0.77 11.57
N PHE A 172 -3.37 -0.27 11.88
CA PHE A 172 -3.61 0.61 13.02
C PHE A 172 -3.37 -0.07 14.37
N PRO A 173 -3.91 -1.28 14.65
CA PRO A 173 -3.62 -1.96 15.91
C PRO A 173 -2.13 -2.22 16.08
N THR A 174 -1.42 -2.60 15.02
CA THR A 174 0.01 -2.95 15.12
C THR A 174 0.89 -1.74 15.43
N VAL A 175 0.58 -0.60 14.83
CA VAL A 175 1.33 0.65 15.04
C VAL A 175 0.96 1.32 16.37
N CYS A 176 -0.32 1.28 16.75
CA CYS A 176 -0.84 2.06 17.87
C CYS A 176 -0.97 1.26 19.18
N ALA A 177 -0.89 -0.07 19.18
CA ALA A 177 -1.08 -0.88 20.40
C ALA A 177 -0.07 -0.58 21.51
N LYS A 178 1.15 -0.14 21.17
CA LYS A 178 2.19 0.18 22.15
C LYS A 178 2.14 1.67 22.49
N SER A 179 1.91 2.02 23.76
CA SER A 179 1.86 3.42 24.24
C SER A 179 3.17 4.21 24.04
N SER A 180 4.32 3.53 23.94
CA SER A 180 5.64 4.13 23.62
C SER A 180 5.97 4.19 22.12
N GLY A 181 5.01 3.87 21.24
CA GLY A 181 5.20 3.86 19.79
C GLY A 181 5.57 5.23 19.20
N ASN A 182 6.27 5.21 18.05
CA ASN A 182 6.72 6.42 17.35
C ASN A 182 5.51 7.32 16.98
N PRO A 183 5.47 8.58 17.44
CA PRO A 183 4.42 9.55 17.10
C PRO A 183 4.22 9.74 15.59
N GLN A 184 5.29 9.76 14.79
CA GLN A 184 5.23 9.92 13.34
C GLN A 184 4.54 8.73 12.67
N SER A 185 4.84 7.51 13.14
CA SER A 185 4.19 6.31 12.63
C SER A 185 2.69 6.32 12.93
N ARG A 186 2.29 6.78 14.12
CA ARG A 186 0.87 6.92 14.47
C ARG A 186 0.19 7.98 13.61
N ASP A 187 0.83 9.14 13.47
CA ASP A 187 0.32 10.25 12.66
C ASP A 187 0.08 9.81 11.21
N LEU A 188 1.03 9.10 10.60
CA LEU A 188 0.87 8.54 9.25
C LEU A 188 -0.37 7.64 9.11
N VAL A 189 -0.62 6.77 10.08
CA VAL A 189 -1.76 5.85 10.04
C VAL A 189 -3.09 6.60 10.30
N LEU A 190 -3.06 7.69 11.06
CA LEU A 190 -4.20 8.59 11.23
C LEU A 190 -4.46 9.42 9.97
N GLN A 191 -3.43 9.93 9.30
CA GLN A 191 -3.55 10.60 8.00
C GLN A 191 -4.14 9.67 6.93
N LEU A 192 -3.84 8.37 6.99
CA LEU A 192 -4.47 7.39 6.11
C LEU A 192 -5.98 7.28 6.36
N LEU A 193 -6.42 7.27 7.62
CA LEU A 193 -7.85 7.31 7.96
C LEU A 193 -8.49 8.63 7.50
N GLU A 194 -7.84 9.75 7.75
CA GLU A 194 -8.30 11.06 7.26
C GLU A 194 -8.48 11.04 5.75
N ARG A 195 -7.57 10.38 5.02
CA ARG A 195 -7.70 10.20 3.57
C ARG A 195 -8.95 9.41 3.16
N PHE A 196 -9.36 8.41 3.94
CA PHE A 196 -10.61 7.69 3.70
C PHE A 196 -11.84 8.55 4.00
N LEU A 197 -11.74 9.41 5.01
CA LEU A 197 -12.81 10.28 5.47
C LEU A 197 -12.92 11.61 4.70
N THR A 198 -12.01 11.86 3.77
CA THR A 198 -12.02 13.01 2.86
C THR A 198 -12.69 12.65 1.54
N THR A 199 -13.11 13.66 0.78
CA THR A 199 -13.86 13.50 -0.46
C THR A 199 -13.10 12.64 -1.48
N PRO A 200 -13.81 11.90 -2.37
CA PRO A 200 -15.27 11.87 -2.56
C PRO A 200 -16.03 10.86 -1.68
N ASN A 201 -15.36 9.88 -1.05
CA ASN A 201 -16.02 8.76 -0.36
C ASN A 201 -16.31 8.98 1.12
N ALA A 202 -16.19 10.23 1.59
CA ALA A 202 -16.29 10.62 2.99
C ALA A 202 -17.57 10.12 3.69
N SER A 203 -18.74 10.23 3.05
CA SER A 203 -20.02 9.81 3.62
C SER A 203 -20.06 8.30 3.86
N LYS A 204 -19.60 7.51 2.88
CA LYS A 204 -19.51 6.06 2.96
C LYS A 204 -18.52 5.63 4.04
N ALA A 205 -17.34 6.25 4.09
CA ALA A 205 -16.33 5.95 5.11
C ALA A 205 -16.82 6.26 6.53
N ARG A 206 -17.49 7.41 6.73
CA ARG A 206 -18.10 7.78 8.02
C ARG A 206 -19.19 6.81 8.44
N ALA A 207 -20.08 6.44 7.51
CA ALA A 207 -21.11 5.44 7.79
C ALA A 207 -20.49 4.09 8.17
N MET A 208 -19.42 3.67 7.50
CA MET A 208 -18.71 2.44 7.80
C MET A 208 -18.04 2.45 9.19
N LEU A 209 -17.50 3.59 9.61
CA LEU A 209 -16.89 3.79 10.93
C LEU A 209 -17.95 3.83 12.05
N LEU A 210 -19.08 4.50 11.83
CA LEU A 210 -20.08 4.79 12.86
C LEU A 210 -21.18 3.73 12.97
N ASN A 211 -21.61 3.14 11.85
CA ASN A 211 -22.79 2.26 11.80
C ASN A 211 -22.44 0.77 11.96
N GLY A 212 -21.19 0.46 12.33
CA GLY A 212 -20.75 -0.91 12.56
C GLY A 212 -20.85 -1.78 11.29
N ALA A 213 -20.41 -1.25 10.14
CA ALA A 213 -20.40 -2.01 8.89
C ALA A 213 -19.71 -3.37 9.07
N VAL A 214 -20.23 -4.40 8.40
CA VAL A 214 -19.78 -5.78 8.54
C VAL A 214 -19.20 -6.28 7.22
N ARG A 215 -18.10 -7.03 7.29
CA ARG A 215 -17.50 -7.75 6.17
C ARG A 215 -17.28 -9.20 6.60
N LYS A 216 -17.87 -10.15 5.85
CA LYS A 216 -17.77 -11.59 6.14
C LYS A 216 -18.14 -11.97 7.59
N GLY A 217 -19.15 -11.31 8.16
CA GLY A 217 -19.61 -11.56 9.54
C GLY A 217 -18.83 -10.82 10.62
N GLU A 218 -17.72 -10.17 10.30
CA GLU A 218 -16.92 -9.39 11.24
C GLU A 218 -17.13 -7.89 11.09
N ARG A 219 -17.08 -7.15 12.20
CA ARG A 219 -17.12 -5.69 12.15
C ARG A 219 -15.90 -5.18 11.38
N LEU A 220 -16.16 -4.28 10.44
CA LEU A 220 -15.13 -3.65 9.64
C LEU A 220 -14.17 -2.84 10.52
N VAL A 221 -14.68 -2.16 11.54
CA VAL A 221 -13.87 -1.56 12.60
C VAL A 221 -14.18 -2.32 13.90
N PRO A 222 -13.25 -3.17 14.38
CA PRO A 222 -13.40 -3.86 15.65
C PRO A 222 -13.51 -2.88 16.82
N ALA A 223 -14.24 -3.27 17.88
CA ALA A 223 -14.43 -2.43 19.06
C ALA A 223 -13.09 -2.05 19.72
N GLY A 224 -12.13 -2.98 19.79
CA GLY A 224 -10.79 -2.70 20.33
C GLY A 224 -10.00 -1.68 19.49
N THR A 225 -10.10 -1.77 18.16
CA THR A 225 -9.50 -0.77 17.26
C THR A 225 -10.15 0.59 17.43
N LEU A 226 -11.48 0.65 17.58
CA LEU A 226 -12.21 1.90 17.80
C LEU A 226 -11.84 2.54 19.15
N ASP A 227 -11.79 1.77 20.24
CA ASP A 227 -11.35 2.25 21.55
C ASP A 227 -9.91 2.79 21.50
N LEU A 228 -9.01 2.04 20.86
CA LEU A 228 -7.63 2.48 20.64
C LEU A 228 -7.57 3.80 19.84
N PHE A 229 -8.39 3.92 18.80
CA PHE A 229 -8.52 5.15 18.01
C PHE A 229 -9.01 6.34 18.85
N MET A 230 -10.04 6.14 19.68
CA MET A 230 -10.55 7.18 20.59
C MET A 230 -9.48 7.64 21.57
N ARG A 231 -8.67 6.72 22.12
CA ARG A 231 -7.55 7.06 23.02
C ARG A 231 -6.43 7.82 22.31
N CYS A 232 -6.14 7.48 21.06
CA CYS A 232 -5.12 8.17 20.26
C CYS A 232 -5.55 9.58 19.84
N THR A 233 -6.84 9.79 19.54
CA THR A 233 -7.37 11.08 19.05
C THR A 233 -7.81 12.01 20.18
N PHE A 234 -8.27 11.45 21.30
CA PHE A 234 -8.73 12.20 22.47
C PHE A 234 -7.98 11.77 23.74
N PRO A 235 -6.67 12.09 23.85
CA PRO A 235 -5.90 11.74 25.04
C PRO A 235 -6.45 12.45 26.28
N VAL A 236 -6.41 11.75 27.41
CA VAL A 236 -6.75 12.29 28.73
C VAL A 236 -5.98 13.59 29.00
N PRO A 237 -6.56 14.58 29.71
CA PRO A 237 -5.97 15.90 29.91
C PRO A 237 -4.50 15.89 30.35
N ASN A 238 -4.11 14.93 31.19
CA ASN A 238 -2.75 14.78 31.72
C ASN A 238 -1.72 14.26 30.69
N ALA A 239 -2.17 13.72 29.56
CA ALA A 239 -1.32 13.23 28.47
C ALA A 239 -1.27 14.20 27.27
N ARG A 240 -1.98 15.33 27.34
CA ARG A 240 -1.88 16.38 26.32
C ARG A 240 -0.53 17.06 26.47
N VAL A 241 0.33 16.90 25.48
CA VAL A 241 1.59 17.64 25.41
C VAL A 241 1.23 19.14 25.41
N LYS A 242 1.76 19.89 26.38
CA LYS A 242 1.68 21.35 26.33
C LYS A 242 2.42 21.79 25.08
N VAL A 243 1.68 22.25 24.07
CA VAL A 243 2.25 23.03 22.99
C VAL A 243 2.58 24.39 23.60
N CYS A 244 3.86 24.61 23.89
CA CYS A 244 4.41 25.92 24.26
C CYS A 244 5.00 26.57 23.00
#